data_AF-A0A1I8A150-F1
#
_entry.id   AF-A0A1I8A150-F1
#
_cell.length_a   1.000
_cell.length_b   1.000
_cell.length_c   1.000
_cell.angle_alpha   90.00
_cell.angle_beta   90.00
_cell.angle_gamma   90.00
#
_symmetry.space_group_name_H-M   'P 1'
#
loop_
_entity.id
_entity.type
_entity.pdbx_description
1 polymer ?
#
loop_
_entity_poly.entity_id
_entity_poly.type
_entity_poly.pdbx_seq_one_letter_code
_entity_poly.pdbx_strand_id
1 'polypeptide(L)'
;MFGWLLSPRSQAKAEAETRYKLGNCGDRLMTDLIMAEIEQETLKFENEQASEMQRSQRSLRDNAADYSWLISDNSMKRKKYLSMQERLRVENLCFQIDSEEWNDLMNNWRARVKTPSRREQIIEAFSAAVNDIVSSRPRPASVADMLMDYIMQRPSRNQVNDKNTVTDDADTQMTALSARSDSCVQPYHIV
;
A
#
# COMPACT_ATOMS: atom_id res chain seq x y z
N MET A 1 19.57 -26.58 22.58
CA MET A 1 19.01 -26.94 21.25
C MET A 1 19.04 -25.69 20.39
N PHE A 2 19.80 -25.72 19.30
CA PHE A 2 20.14 -24.54 18.48
C PHE A 2 19.00 -24.20 17.50
N GLY A 3 18.16 -23.22 17.85
CA GLY A 3 17.04 -22.75 17.02
C GLY A 3 17.40 -21.86 15.80
N TRP A 4 18.69 -21.74 15.47
CA TRP A 4 19.24 -20.79 14.49
C TRP A 4 19.59 -21.47 13.15
N LEU A 5 19.46 -22.79 13.06
CA LEU A 5 19.80 -23.58 11.87
C LEU A 5 18.60 -23.83 10.93
N LEU A 6 17.51 -23.08 11.11
CA LEU A 6 16.39 -23.16 10.18
C LEU A 6 16.78 -22.46 8.88
N SER A 7 16.69 -23.21 7.78
CA SER A 7 16.91 -22.68 6.44
C SER A 7 16.00 -21.47 6.21
N PRO A 8 16.48 -20.37 5.58
CA PRO A 8 15.63 -19.24 5.18
C PRO A 8 14.41 -19.70 4.35
N ARG A 9 14.55 -20.82 3.64
CA ARG A 9 13.48 -21.43 2.83
C ARG A 9 12.36 -22.07 3.66
N SER A 10 12.64 -22.47 4.90
CA SER A 10 11.65 -22.99 5.86
C SER A 10 10.92 -21.87 6.60
N GLN A 11 11.57 -20.73 6.87
CA GLN A 11 10.88 -19.55 7.44
C GLN A 11 9.88 -18.95 6.44
N ALA A 12 10.27 -18.80 5.17
CA ALA A 12 9.36 -18.29 4.13
C ALA A 12 8.09 -19.16 3.95
N LYS A 13 8.18 -20.47 4.20
CA LYS A 13 7.01 -21.36 4.15
C LYS A 13 6.13 -21.22 5.39
N ALA A 14 6.71 -21.11 6.58
CA ALA A 14 5.95 -20.95 7.82
C ALA A 14 5.25 -19.58 7.92
N GLU A 15 5.87 -18.51 7.41
CA GLU A 15 5.26 -17.17 7.28
C GLU A 15 4.19 -17.12 6.18
N ALA A 16 4.40 -17.83 5.07
CA ALA A 16 3.37 -17.97 4.04
C ALA A 16 2.15 -18.73 4.58
N GLU A 17 2.33 -19.79 5.36
CA GLU A 17 1.22 -20.59 5.92
C GLU A 17 0.43 -19.85 7.02
N THR A 18 1.06 -18.92 7.75
CA THR A 18 0.38 -18.08 8.74
C THR A 18 -0.38 -16.90 8.12
N ARG A 19 0.03 -16.41 6.93
CA ARG A 19 -0.75 -15.42 6.16
C ARG A 19 -2.13 -15.92 5.70
N TYR A 20 -2.34 -17.23 5.63
CA TYR A 20 -3.64 -17.82 5.28
C TYR A 20 -4.52 -18.15 6.50
N LYS A 21 -4.04 -17.92 7.74
CA LYS A 21 -4.83 -18.17 8.95
C LYS A 21 -5.67 -16.94 9.29
N LEU A 22 -6.96 -17.02 8.94
CA LEU A 22 -8.01 -16.06 9.26
C LEU A 22 -7.69 -14.65 8.77
N GLY A 23 -8.05 -14.37 7.51
CA GLY A 23 -8.14 -13.01 7.00
C GLY A 23 -8.85 -12.15 8.02
N ASN A 24 -8.13 -11.14 8.52
CA ASN A 24 -8.61 -10.18 9.49
C ASN A 24 -9.95 -9.65 8.92
N CYS A 25 -11.05 -9.73 9.66
CA CYS A 25 -12.36 -9.29 9.14
C CYS A 25 -12.31 -7.86 8.55
N GLY A 26 -11.39 -7.04 9.08
CA GLY A 26 -11.06 -5.72 8.56
C GLY A 26 -10.58 -5.72 7.10
N ASP A 27 -9.70 -6.63 6.70
CA ASP A 27 -9.15 -6.66 5.33
C ASP A 27 -10.21 -6.98 4.29
N ARG A 28 -11.16 -7.84 4.64
CA ARG A 28 -12.32 -8.13 3.78
C ARG A 28 -13.21 -6.92 3.62
N LEU A 29 -13.52 -6.21 4.73
CA LEU A 29 -14.29 -4.97 4.68
C LEU A 29 -13.56 -3.89 3.86
N MET A 30 -12.24 -3.77 4.01
CA MET A 30 -11.43 -2.82 3.23
C MET A 30 -11.42 -3.16 1.74
N THR A 31 -11.33 -4.45 1.41
CA THR A 31 -11.45 -4.92 0.03
C THR A 31 -12.82 -4.55 -0.55
N ASP A 32 -13.91 -4.79 0.18
CA ASP A 32 -15.27 -4.46 -0.27
C ASP A 32 -15.45 -2.93 -0.45
N LEU A 33 -14.89 -2.13 0.45
CA LEU A 33 -14.92 -0.66 0.36
C LEU A 33 -14.17 -0.15 -0.88
N ILE A 34 -12.98 -0.67 -1.14
CA ILE A 34 -12.18 -0.30 -2.31
C ILE A 34 -12.85 -0.74 -3.60
N MET A 35 -13.41 -1.95 -3.62
CA MET A 35 -14.19 -2.44 -4.75
C MET A 35 -15.35 -1.50 -5.07
N ALA A 36 -16.10 -1.07 -4.05
CA ALA A 36 -17.20 -0.12 -4.21
C ALA A 36 -16.73 1.25 -4.71
N GLU A 37 -15.60 1.76 -4.20
CA GLU A 37 -15.04 3.05 -4.63
C GLU A 37 -14.56 2.99 -6.10
N ILE A 38 -13.89 1.91 -6.52
CA ILE A 38 -13.47 1.72 -7.91
C ILE A 38 -14.69 1.62 -8.82
N GLU A 39 -15.71 0.85 -8.42
CA GLU A 39 -16.98 0.79 -9.15
C GLU A 39 -17.61 2.19 -9.28
N GLN A 40 -17.64 2.97 -8.21
CA GLN A 40 -18.16 4.33 -8.22
C GLN A 40 -17.40 5.26 -9.17
N GLU A 41 -16.07 5.23 -9.16
CA GLU A 41 -15.26 6.05 -10.08
C GLU A 41 -15.42 5.60 -11.54
N THR A 42 -15.49 4.29 -11.82
CA THR A 42 -15.79 3.81 -13.18
C THR A 42 -17.17 4.25 -13.66
N LEU A 43 -18.18 4.23 -12.79
CA LEU A 43 -19.52 4.70 -13.08
C LEU A 43 -19.55 6.21 -13.34
N LYS A 44 -18.82 6.99 -12.54
CA LYS A 44 -18.70 8.43 -12.72
C LYS A 44 -18.06 8.76 -14.07
N PHE A 45 -16.97 8.08 -14.42
CA PHE A 45 -16.31 8.24 -15.72
C PHE A 45 -17.26 7.92 -16.89
N GLU A 46 -17.98 6.79 -16.83
CA GLU A 46 -18.97 6.45 -17.87
C GLU A 46 -20.15 7.44 -17.91
N ASN A 47 -20.50 8.04 -16.78
CA ASN A 47 -21.49 9.10 -16.67
C ASN A 47 -21.06 10.39 -17.36
N GLU A 48 -19.84 10.83 -17.09
CA GLU A 48 -19.24 12.01 -17.71
C GLU A 48 -19.07 11.82 -19.22
N GLN A 49 -18.53 10.69 -19.66
CA GLN A 49 -18.32 10.41 -21.09
C GLN A 49 -19.65 10.38 -21.88
N ALA A 50 -20.69 9.75 -21.34
CA ALA A 50 -21.99 9.75 -22.01
C ALA A 50 -22.66 11.13 -22.00
N SER A 51 -22.48 11.91 -20.93
CA SER A 51 -22.99 13.28 -20.87
C SER A 51 -22.32 14.16 -21.93
N GLU A 52 -21.00 14.01 -22.10
CA GLU A 52 -20.24 14.71 -23.13
C GLU A 52 -20.69 14.31 -24.55
N MET A 53 -20.88 13.01 -24.80
CA MET A 53 -21.43 12.51 -26.06
C MET A 53 -22.86 13.02 -26.32
N GLN A 54 -23.70 13.15 -25.29
CA GLN A 54 -25.03 13.73 -25.45
C GLN A 54 -24.97 15.23 -25.74
N ARG A 55 -24.06 15.97 -25.09
CA ARG A 55 -23.87 17.41 -25.36
C ARG A 55 -23.43 17.66 -26.79
N SER A 56 -22.48 16.87 -27.31
CA SER A 56 -22.03 16.97 -28.70
C SER A 56 -23.12 16.58 -29.71
N GLN A 57 -23.97 15.61 -29.38
CA GLN A 57 -25.14 15.29 -30.22
C GLN A 57 -26.20 16.40 -30.20
N ARG A 58 -26.44 17.04 -29.06
CA ARG A 58 -27.42 18.13 -28.94
C ARG A 58 -27.00 19.35 -29.77
N SER A 59 -25.72 19.73 -29.76
CA SER A 59 -25.23 20.82 -30.61
C SER A 59 -25.39 20.60 -32.11
N LEU A 60 -25.64 19.36 -32.55
CA LEU A 60 -25.91 19.03 -33.95
C LEU A 60 -27.41 18.94 -34.27
N ARG A 61 -28.29 18.97 -33.26
CA ARG A 61 -29.71 18.63 -33.38
C ARG A 61 -30.68 19.80 -33.19
N ASP A 62 -30.19 21.03 -33.20
CA ASP A 62 -30.99 22.24 -32.92
C ASP A 62 -32.23 22.46 -33.82
N ASN A 63 -32.45 21.65 -34.87
CA ASN A 63 -33.65 21.72 -35.73
C ASN A 63 -34.38 20.37 -35.97
N ALA A 64 -34.05 19.29 -35.25
CA ALA A 64 -34.67 17.97 -35.48
C ALA A 64 -35.55 17.52 -34.31
N ALA A 65 -36.70 16.89 -34.62
CA ALA A 65 -37.58 16.30 -33.62
C ALA A 65 -36.86 15.16 -32.88
N ASP A 66 -37.01 15.12 -31.55
CA ASP A 66 -36.28 14.18 -30.71
C ASP A 66 -36.91 12.78 -30.73
N TYR A 67 -36.32 11.87 -31.51
CA TYR A 67 -36.66 10.45 -31.55
C TYR A 67 -35.74 9.59 -30.67
N SER A 68 -35.08 10.18 -29.65
CA SER A 68 -34.13 9.42 -28.81
C SER A 68 -34.75 8.22 -28.09
N TRP A 69 -36.08 8.22 -27.87
CA TRP A 69 -36.82 7.08 -27.31
C TRP A 69 -36.90 5.87 -28.26
N LEU A 70 -36.76 6.07 -29.57
CA LEU A 70 -36.73 5.01 -30.59
C LEU A 70 -35.34 4.37 -30.73
N ILE A 71 -34.28 5.11 -30.36
CA ILE A 71 -32.87 4.73 -30.59
C ILE A 71 -32.19 4.30 -29.27
N SER A 72 -32.88 4.38 -28.14
CA SER A 72 -32.38 3.88 -26.86
C SER A 72 -32.32 2.35 -26.87
N ASP A 73 -31.36 1.81 -27.63
CA ASP A 73 -30.98 0.42 -27.58
C ASP A 73 -30.54 0.09 -26.16
N ASN A 74 -31.06 -1.04 -25.68
CA ASN A 74 -30.77 -1.58 -24.36
C ASN A 74 -29.27 -1.84 -24.12
N SER A 75 -28.45 -1.82 -25.19
CA SER A 75 -26.99 -1.95 -25.15
C SER A 75 -26.27 -0.73 -24.54
N MET A 76 -26.92 0.44 -24.51
CA MET A 76 -26.42 1.63 -23.81
C MET A 76 -26.72 1.62 -22.31
N LYS A 77 -27.36 0.58 -21.76
CA LYS A 77 -27.44 0.39 -20.31
C LYS A 77 -26.06 0.03 -19.79
N ARG A 78 -25.28 1.08 -19.50
CA ARG A 78 -23.98 1.07 -18.84
C ARG A 78 -23.93 -0.01 -17.77
N LYS A 79 -22.89 -0.83 -17.84
CA LYS A 79 -22.69 -1.91 -16.88
C LYS A 79 -22.41 -1.26 -15.54
N LYS A 80 -23.37 -1.35 -14.62
CA LYS A 80 -23.30 -0.75 -13.28
C LYS A 80 -22.16 -1.30 -12.42
N TYR A 81 -21.47 -2.34 -12.89
CA TYR A 81 -20.50 -3.11 -12.13
C TYR A 81 -19.24 -3.35 -12.96
N LEU A 82 -18.14 -3.60 -12.26
CA LEU A 82 -16.95 -4.16 -12.88
C LEU A 82 -17.29 -5.49 -13.57
N SER A 83 -16.66 -5.75 -14.71
CA SER A 83 -16.70 -7.07 -15.30
C SER A 83 -16.06 -8.09 -14.34
N MET A 84 -16.45 -9.35 -14.45
CA MET A 84 -15.93 -10.41 -13.58
C MET A 84 -14.40 -10.47 -13.59
N GLN A 85 -13.77 -10.24 -14.74
CA GLN A 85 -12.30 -10.24 -14.88
C GLN A 85 -11.66 -9.04 -14.20
N GLU A 86 -12.24 -7.85 -14.34
CA GLU A 86 -11.77 -6.63 -13.66
C GLU A 86 -11.86 -6.79 -12.14
N ARG A 87 -12.99 -7.32 -11.65
CA ARG A 87 -13.20 -7.58 -10.23
C ARG A 87 -12.16 -8.54 -9.66
N LEU A 88 -11.97 -9.69 -10.30
CA LEU A 88 -10.95 -10.65 -9.89
C LEU A 88 -9.54 -10.04 -9.89
N ARG A 89 -9.24 -9.17 -10.87
CA ARG A 89 -7.94 -8.47 -10.93
C ARG A 89 -7.74 -7.55 -9.73
N VAL A 90 -8.76 -6.75 -9.37
CA VAL A 90 -8.70 -5.86 -8.20
C VAL A 90 -8.60 -6.67 -6.91
N GLU A 91 -9.42 -7.71 -6.74
CA GLU A 91 -9.36 -8.60 -5.57
C GLU A 91 -7.96 -9.22 -5.40
N ASN A 92 -7.34 -9.69 -6.50
CA ASN A 92 -5.97 -10.23 -6.49
C ASN A 92 -4.90 -9.21 -6.08
N LEU A 93 -5.11 -7.94 -6.39
CA LEU A 93 -4.22 -6.86 -5.96
C LEU A 93 -4.41 -6.54 -4.49
N CYS A 94 -5.65 -6.54 -4.01
CA CYS A 94 -6.00 -6.32 -2.59
C CYS A 94 -5.33 -7.35 -1.67
N PHE A 95 -5.21 -8.62 -2.08
CA PHE A 95 -4.50 -9.64 -1.29
C PHE A 95 -3.01 -9.38 -1.06
N GLN A 96 -2.41 -8.45 -1.80
CA GLN A 96 -1.00 -8.12 -1.64
C GLN A 96 -0.77 -7.05 -0.56
N ILE A 97 -1.83 -6.37 -0.13
CA ILE A 97 -1.79 -5.19 0.74
C ILE A 97 -1.92 -5.60 2.20
N ASP A 98 -1.07 -5.05 3.06
CA ASP A 98 -1.14 -5.26 4.50
C ASP A 98 -2.13 -4.27 5.13
N SER A 99 -2.75 -4.63 6.27
CA SER A 99 -3.83 -3.84 6.89
C SER A 99 -3.45 -2.38 7.22
N GLU A 100 -2.16 -2.12 7.46
CA GLU A 100 -1.64 -0.80 7.82
C GLU A 100 -1.49 0.13 6.60
N GLU A 101 -1.43 -0.44 5.39
CA GLU A 101 -1.09 0.27 4.16
C GLU A 101 -2.32 0.74 3.37
N TRP A 102 -3.53 0.34 3.78
CA TRP A 102 -4.76 0.67 3.06
C TRP A 102 -5.00 2.17 2.89
N ASN A 103 -4.64 2.97 3.89
CA ASN A 103 -4.81 4.43 3.82
C ASN A 103 -3.87 5.03 2.75
N ASP A 104 -2.62 4.59 2.73
CA ASP A 104 -1.63 5.05 1.75
C ASP A 104 -2.03 4.64 0.34
N LEU A 105 -2.57 3.42 0.17
CA LEU A 105 -3.12 2.94 -1.09
C LEU A 105 -4.23 3.86 -1.59
N MET A 106 -5.21 4.15 -0.75
CA MET A 106 -6.36 4.97 -1.11
C MET A 106 -5.93 6.39 -1.51
N ASN A 107 -5.00 6.98 -0.75
CA ASN A 107 -4.49 8.32 -1.05
C ASN A 107 -3.71 8.35 -2.37
N ASN A 108 -2.82 7.37 -2.59
CA ASN A 108 -2.03 7.25 -3.80
C ASN A 108 -2.90 7.00 -5.04
N TRP A 109 -3.90 6.13 -4.93
CA TRP A 109 -4.80 5.84 -6.03
C TRP A 109 -5.72 7.04 -6.35
N ARG A 110 -6.33 7.68 -5.33
CA ARG A 110 -7.16 8.88 -5.51
C ARG A 110 -6.39 10.03 -6.16
N ALA A 111 -5.09 10.17 -5.84
CA ALA A 111 -4.24 11.17 -6.48
C ALA A 111 -4.08 10.93 -7.99
N ARG A 112 -4.11 9.67 -8.45
CA ARG A 112 -3.88 9.26 -9.84
C ARG A 112 -5.16 9.24 -10.68
N VAL A 113 -6.31 8.95 -10.09
CA VAL A 113 -7.57 8.71 -10.81
C VAL A 113 -8.34 9.98 -11.18
N LYS A 114 -7.78 11.18 -10.95
CA LYS A 114 -8.52 12.46 -11.11
C LYS A 114 -9.07 12.72 -12.52
N THR A 115 -8.36 12.27 -13.55
CA THR A 115 -8.72 12.52 -14.96
C THR A 115 -8.43 11.29 -15.81
N PRO A 116 -9.21 10.20 -15.66
CA PRO A 116 -9.01 9.00 -16.47
C PRO A 116 -9.47 9.29 -17.91
N SER A 117 -8.69 8.87 -18.90
CA SER A 117 -9.08 8.96 -20.31
C SER A 117 -9.84 7.72 -20.78
N ARG A 118 -9.63 6.58 -20.12
CA ARG A 118 -10.30 5.31 -20.40
C ARG A 118 -10.64 4.59 -19.11
N ARG A 119 -11.64 3.70 -19.17
CA ARG A 119 -12.04 2.86 -18.04
C ARG A 119 -10.87 2.01 -17.54
N GLU A 120 -10.08 1.43 -18.45
CA GLU A 120 -8.94 0.59 -18.10
C GLU A 120 -7.89 1.36 -17.29
N GLN A 121 -7.72 2.66 -17.55
CA GLN A 121 -6.75 3.49 -16.83
C GLN A 121 -7.11 3.65 -15.35
N ILE A 122 -8.38 3.55 -14.97
CA ILE A 122 -8.80 3.59 -13.55
C ILE A 122 -8.23 2.39 -12.81
N ILE A 123 -8.31 1.21 -13.43
CA ILE A 123 -7.83 -0.06 -12.87
C ILE A 123 -6.30 -0.14 -12.94
N GLU A 124 -5.70 0.37 -14.02
CA GLU A 124 -4.24 0.46 -14.15
C GLU A 124 -3.64 1.42 -13.13
N ALA A 125 -4.28 2.57 -12.86
CA ALA A 125 -3.87 3.50 -11.82
C ALA A 125 -3.91 2.85 -10.43
N PHE A 126 -4.94 2.03 -10.17
CA PHE A 126 -5.01 1.24 -8.93
C PHE A 126 -3.88 0.21 -8.84
N SER A 127 -3.65 -0.55 -9.92
CA SER A 127 -2.55 -1.51 -9.98
C SER A 127 -1.18 -0.85 -9.77
N ALA A 128 -0.96 0.34 -10.32
CA ALA A 128 0.26 1.11 -10.12
C ALA A 128 0.42 1.53 -8.66
N ALA A 129 -0.66 2.02 -8.02
CA ALA A 129 -0.63 2.41 -6.61
C ALA A 129 -0.31 1.22 -5.69
N VAL A 130 -0.86 0.04 -5.95
CA VAL A 130 -0.54 -1.21 -5.23
C VAL A 130 0.93 -1.58 -5.41
N ASN A 131 1.43 -1.56 -6.64
CA ASN A 131 2.82 -1.89 -6.93
C ASN A 131 3.79 -0.94 -6.23
N ASP A 132 3.47 0.35 -6.14
CA ASP A 132 4.30 1.34 -5.46
C ASP A 132 4.42 1.02 -3.96
N ILE A 133 3.31 0.69 -3.30
CA ILE A 133 3.30 0.28 -1.89
C ILE A 133 4.14 -0.97 -1.69
N VAL A 134 3.87 -2.03 -2.46
CA VAL A 134 4.60 -3.30 -2.38
C VAL A 134 6.10 -3.08 -2.63
N SER A 135 6.46 -2.18 -3.54
CA SER A 135 7.85 -1.86 -3.86
C SER A 135 8.56 -1.03 -2.77
N SER A 136 7.81 -0.24 -2.00
CA SER A 136 8.32 0.60 -0.92
C SER A 136 8.64 -0.16 0.35
N ARG A 137 8.13 -1.40 0.49
CA ARG A 137 8.41 -2.26 1.65
C ARG A 137 9.92 -2.51 1.79
N PRO A 138 10.44 -2.52 3.02
CA PRO A 138 11.83 -2.89 3.25
C PRO A 138 12.05 -4.32 2.78
N ARG A 139 12.92 -4.50 1.77
CA ARG A 139 13.23 -5.82 1.24
C ARG A 139 14.18 -6.52 2.21
N PRO A 140 13.98 -7.82 2.51
CA PRO A 140 14.98 -8.59 3.23
C PRO A 140 16.30 -8.54 2.46
N ALA A 141 17.42 -8.39 3.18
CA ALA A 141 18.74 -8.31 2.59
C ALA A 141 18.96 -9.47 1.62
N SER A 142 19.29 -9.15 0.37
CA SER A 142 19.64 -10.15 -0.63
C SER A 142 20.92 -10.86 -0.20
N VAL A 143 21.15 -12.08 -0.71
CA VAL A 143 22.46 -12.75 -0.58
C VAL A 143 23.58 -11.86 -1.13
N ALA A 144 23.29 -11.07 -2.17
CA ALA A 144 24.22 -10.07 -2.69
C ALA A 144 24.54 -8.98 -1.65
N ASP A 145 23.53 -8.48 -0.94
CA ASP A 145 23.69 -7.47 0.11
C ASP A 145 24.50 -8.03 1.28
N MET A 146 24.20 -9.26 1.70
CA MET A 146 24.96 -9.95 2.75
C MET A 146 26.41 -10.21 2.33
N LEU A 147 26.67 -10.57 1.07
CA LEU A 147 28.02 -10.77 0.54
C LEU A 147 28.79 -9.45 0.47
N MET A 148 28.15 -8.38 0.00
CA MET A 148 28.78 -7.05 -0.05
C MET A 148 29.08 -6.53 1.34
N ASP A 149 28.16 -6.73 2.29
CA ASP A 149 28.37 -6.39 3.70
C ASP A 149 29.54 -7.19 4.28
N TYR A 150 29.64 -8.50 3.99
CA TYR A 150 30.79 -9.31 4.39
C TYR A 150 32.12 -8.85 3.76
N ILE A 151 32.12 -8.43 2.49
CA ILE A 151 33.31 -7.90 1.80
C ILE A 151 33.71 -6.54 2.40
N MET A 152 32.74 -5.66 2.66
CA MET A 152 32.96 -4.31 3.19
C MET A 152 33.36 -4.32 4.67
N GLN A 153 32.84 -5.26 5.45
CA GLN A 153 33.18 -5.43 6.87
C GLN A 153 34.50 -6.16 7.08
N ARG A 154 35.20 -6.64 6.03
CA ARG A 154 36.54 -7.20 6.22
C ARG A 154 37.47 -6.09 6.71
N PRO A 155 37.97 -6.16 7.97
CA PRO A 155 38.99 -5.23 8.41
C PRO A 155 40.17 -5.37 7.45
N SER A 156 40.63 -4.24 6.94
CA SER A 156 41.78 -4.18 6.04
C SER A 156 42.90 -5.00 6.66
N ARG A 157 43.51 -5.92 5.89
CA ARG A 157 44.63 -6.73 6.35
C ARG A 157 45.87 -5.88 6.72
N ASN A 158 45.82 -4.58 6.39
CA ASN A 158 46.79 -3.55 6.77
C ASN A 158 46.24 -2.58 7.81
N GLN A 159 45.15 -2.89 8.52
CA GLN A 159 44.66 -2.06 9.61
C GLN A 159 45.66 -2.18 10.76
N VAL A 160 46.63 -1.28 10.76
CA VAL A 160 47.54 -1.06 11.88
C VAL A 160 46.67 -0.61 13.03
N ASN A 161 46.49 -1.50 14.01
CA ASN A 161 45.75 -1.22 15.22
C ASN A 161 46.64 -0.29 16.05
N ASP A 162 46.52 1.03 15.85
CA ASP A 162 47.13 2.04 16.70
C ASP A 162 46.43 2.04 18.07
N LYS A 163 46.58 0.94 18.81
CA LYS A 163 46.35 0.90 20.25
C LYS A 163 47.59 1.48 20.91
N ASN A 164 47.69 2.79 20.93
CA ASN A 164 48.55 3.49 21.89
C ASN A 164 47.97 4.85 22.22
N THR A 165 47.32 4.92 23.38
CA THR A 165 47.22 6.08 24.28
C THR A 165 46.51 5.52 25.53
N VAL A 166 47.27 4.92 26.45
CA VAL A 166 47.73 5.54 27.71
C VAL A 166 46.56 6.19 28.45
N THR A 167 46.03 5.47 29.44
CA THR A 167 45.42 6.07 30.61
C THR A 167 46.06 5.40 31.82
N ASP A 168 47.10 6.08 32.30
CA ASP A 168 47.67 5.88 33.63
C ASP A 168 46.59 6.06 34.71
N ASP A 169 46.79 5.29 35.78
CA ASP A 169 46.08 5.32 37.04
C ASP A 169 46.02 6.73 37.65
N ALA A 170 44.82 7.13 38.09
CA ALA A 170 44.67 7.95 39.29
C ALA A 170 43.25 7.78 39.85
N ASP A 171 43.19 7.20 41.05
CA ASP A 171 42.11 7.26 42.02
C ASP A 171 41.39 8.62 42.03
N THR A 172 40.09 8.64 42.38
CA THR A 172 39.47 9.59 43.35
C THR A 172 37.92 9.53 43.33
N GLN A 173 37.36 9.04 44.45
CA GLN A 173 36.04 9.37 45.08
C GLN A 173 34.73 8.85 44.42
N MET A 174 33.94 7.99 45.09
CA MET A 174 33.01 8.21 46.23
C MET A 174 31.79 9.09 45.92
N THR A 175 30.60 8.50 46.15
CA THR A 175 29.30 9.16 46.46
C THR A 175 28.61 9.82 45.23
N ALA A 176 27.31 9.70 44.93
CA ALA A 176 26.12 9.61 45.76
C ALA A 176 24.96 8.96 45.00
N LEU A 177 24.08 8.31 45.75
CA LEU A 177 22.70 8.01 45.39
C LEU A 177 21.95 9.31 45.06
N SER A 178 21.14 9.32 44.00
CA SER A 178 20.02 10.26 43.90
C SER A 178 18.79 9.55 43.35
N ALA A 179 17.90 9.22 44.27
CA ALA A 179 16.49 8.96 44.01
C ALA A 179 15.78 10.25 43.58
N ARG A 180 14.81 10.14 42.68
CA ARG A 180 13.66 11.05 42.48
C ARG A 180 12.66 10.29 41.59
N SER A 181 11.64 9.63 42.13
CA SER A 181 10.36 10.14 42.65
C SER A 181 9.54 10.95 41.64
N ASP A 182 8.50 10.27 41.16
CA ASP A 182 7.09 10.69 41.09
C ASP A 182 6.56 11.67 40.04
N SER A 183 5.54 11.12 39.37
CA SER A 183 4.22 11.70 39.10
C SER A 183 4.08 12.67 37.93
N CYS A 184 3.10 12.38 37.06
CA CYS A 184 2.02 13.27 36.68
C CYS A 184 0.98 12.47 35.87
N VAL A 185 -0.04 12.00 36.57
CA VAL A 185 -1.34 11.61 36.01
C VAL A 185 -2.14 12.89 35.78
N GLN A 186 -2.79 13.05 34.63
CA GLN A 186 -3.90 14.00 34.48
C GLN A 186 -5.10 13.33 33.78
N PRO A 187 -6.29 13.37 34.39
CA PRO A 187 -7.56 13.14 33.71
C PRO A 187 -8.25 14.48 33.40
N TYR A 188 -8.79 14.63 32.19
CA TYR A 188 -9.72 15.73 31.89
C TYR A 188 -11.16 15.23 31.87
N HIS A 189 -11.97 15.92 32.65
CA HIS A 189 -13.40 15.75 32.81
C HIS A 189 -14.20 16.31 31.63
N ILE A 190 -15.31 15.63 31.38
CA ILE A 190 -16.45 15.98 30.53
C ILE A 190 -17.23 17.16 31.15
N VAL A 191 -17.72 18.05 30.28
CA VAL A 191 -18.95 18.82 30.51
C VAL A 191 -19.85 18.60 29.30
#